data_AF-A0A6N4X3X7-F1
#
_entry.id   AF-A0A6N4X3X7-F1
#
_cell.length_a   1.000
_cell.length_b   1.000
_cell.length_c   1.000
_cell.angle_alpha   90.00
_cell.angle_beta   90.00
_cell.angle_gamma   90.00
#
_symmetry.space_group_name_H-M   'P 1'
#
loop_
_entity.id
_entity.type
_entity.pdbx_description
1 polymer ?
#
loop_
_entity_poly.entity_id
_entity_poly.type
_entity_poly.pdbx_seq_one_letter_code
_entity_poly.pdbx_strand_id
1 'polypeptide(L)' 'MPDKKIHASLRPDGLGYMVTYETENSRKVHQYQQPETKEYPPHGAGSYHNPDQHRALLERYEAYLKGQQQ' A
#
# COMPACT_ATOMS: atom_id res chain seq x y z
N MET A 1 8.02 18.79 -21.51
CA MET A 1 6.84 18.37 -20.73
C MET A 1 6.83 19.23 -19.48
N PRO A 2 5.79 20.03 -19.18
CA PRO A 2 5.78 20.77 -17.93
C PRO A 2 5.79 19.76 -16.77
N ASP A 3 6.65 20.01 -15.78
CA ASP A 3 6.79 19.17 -14.59
C ASP A 3 5.44 19.11 -13.86
N LYS A 4 4.71 18.00 -14.05
CA LYS A 4 3.42 17.80 -13.39
C LYS A 4 3.66 17.65 -11.89
N LYS A 5 3.48 18.74 -11.14
CA LYS A 5 3.54 18.73 -9.68
C LYS A 5 2.29 18.06 -9.13
N ILE A 6 2.41 16.76 -8.88
CA ILE A 6 1.40 15.97 -8.16
C ILE A 6 1.78 16.00 -6.68
N HIS A 7 0.86 16.43 -5.83
CA HIS A 7 1.02 16.41 -4.38
C HIS A 7 -0.05 15.49 -3.77
N ALA A 8 0.38 14.57 -2.91
CA ALA A 8 -0.51 13.69 -2.17
C ALA A 8 -0.31 13.92 -0.67
N SER A 9 -1.41 14.07 0.06
CA SER A 9 -1.41 14.22 1.51
C SER A 9 -2.54 13.41 2.14
N LEU A 10 -2.42 13.14 3.44
CA LEU A 10 -3.53 12.59 4.20
C LEU A 10 -4.67 13.62 4.25
N ARG A 11 -5.92 13.16 4.18
CA ARG A 11 -7.07 14.03 4.39
C ARG A 11 -7.06 14.55 5.85
N PRO A 12 -7.56 15.76 6.11
CA PRO A 12 -7.61 16.32 7.47
C PRO A 12 -8.43 15.49 8.47
N ASP A 13 -9.38 14.70 7.99
CA ASP A 13 -10.19 13.79 8.80
C ASP A 13 -9.49 12.44 9.08
N GLY A 14 -8.34 12.19 8.48
CA GLY A 14 -7.59 10.94 8.60
C GLY A 14 -8.21 9.74 7.88
N LEU A 15 -9.32 9.91 7.15
CA LEU A 15 -10.09 8.80 6.54
C LEU A 15 -9.66 8.47 5.10
N GLY A 16 -8.47 8.90 4.70
CA GLY A 16 -7.91 8.61 3.38
C GLY A 16 -6.96 9.68 2.89
N TYR A 17 -6.88 9.83 1.56
CA TYR A 17 -5.87 10.64 0.90
C TYR A 17 -6.48 11.69 0.00
N MET A 18 -5.82 12.84 -0.10
CA MET A 18 -6.14 13.91 -1.02
C MET A 18 -4.99 14.06 -2.01
N VAL A 19 -5.30 13.96 -3.30
CA VAL A 19 -4.33 14.14 -4.38
C VAL A 19 -4.66 15.43 -5.11
N THR A 20 -3.70 16.34 -5.17
CA THR A 20 -3.80 17.63 -5.86
C THR A 20 -2.80 17.67 -7.00
N TYR A 21 -3.24 18.12 -8.17
CA TYR A 21 -2.34 18.39 -9.28
C TYR A 21 -2.83 19.59 -10.10
N GLU A 22 -1.87 20.23 -10.76
CA GLU A 22 -2.12 21.36 -11.65
C GLU A 22 -2.03 20.90 -13.10
N THR A 23 -3.03 21.29 -13.89
CA THR A 23 -3.00 21.24 -15.35
C THR A 23 -2.82 22.67 -15.88
N GLU A 24 -2.52 22.82 -17.17
CA GLU A 24 -2.29 24.14 -17.80
C GLU A 24 -3.43 25.14 -17.56
N ASN A 25 -4.66 24.64 -17.38
CA ASN A 25 -5.87 25.47 -17.29
C ASN A 25 -6.57 25.41 -15.94
N SER A 26 -6.17 24.51 -15.03
CA SER A 26 -6.92 24.28 -13.79
C SER A 26 -6.14 23.54 -12.72
N ARG A 27 -6.50 23.76 -11.46
CA ARG A 27 -6.10 22.90 -10.34
C ARG A 27 -7.19 21.87 -10.08
N LYS A 28 -6.82 20.59 -9.97
CA LYS A 28 -7.73 19.49 -9.66
C LYS A 28 -7.38 18.85 -8.32
N VAL A 29 -8.41 18.43 -7.59
CA VAL A 29 -8.30 17.76 -6.30
C VAL A 29 -9.16 16.50 -6.34
N HIS A 30 -8.56 15.36 -6.02
CA HIS A 30 -9.24 14.07 -5.87
C HIS A 30 -9.15 13.60 -4.43
N GLN A 31 -10.25 13.10 -3.89
CA GLN A 31 -10.32 12.54 -2.54
C GLN A 31 -10.57 11.04 -2.65
N TYR A 32 -9.76 10.26 -1.96
CA TYR A 32 -9.86 8.81 -1.91
C TYR A 32 -10.14 8.39 -0.47
N GLN A 33 -11.08 7.48 -0.28
CA GLN A 33 -11.33 6.83 1.00
C GLN A 33 -10.25 5.78 1.25
N GLN A 34 -9.75 5.68 2.49
CA GLN A 34 -8.90 4.57 2.86
C GLN A 34 -9.71 3.27 2.77
N PRO A 35 -9.23 2.23 2.08
CA PRO A 35 -9.90 0.95 2.09
C PRO A 35 -9.97 0.44 3.53
N GLU A 36 -11.09 -0.16 3.92
CA GLU A 36 -11.20 -0.83 5.22
C GLU A 36 -10.11 -1.89 5.32
N THR A 37 -9.14 -1.65 6.20
CA THR A 37 -8.15 -2.66 6.56
C THR A 37 -8.89 -3.72 7.37
N LYS A 38 -9.28 -4.82 6.73
CA LYS A 38 -9.85 -6.02 7.37
C LYS A 38 -8.79 -6.77 8.20
N GLU A 39 -8.00 -6.06 8.99
CA GLU A 39 -7.10 -6.68 9.93
C GLU A 39 -7.74 -6.56 11.31
N TYR A 40 -8.10 -7.70 11.90
CA TYR A 40 -8.71 -7.74 13.22
C TYR A 40 -7.61 -7.69 14.30
N PRO A 41 -7.74 -6.83 15.33
CA PRO A 41 -6.81 -6.81 16.46
C PRO A 41 -6.84 -8.13 17.27
N PRO A 42 -5.77 -8.46 18.03
CA PRO A 42 -4.59 -7.63 18.28
C PRO A 42 -3.46 -7.90 17.27
N HIS A 43 -3.05 -6.87 16.52
CA HIS A 43 -1.73 -6.85 15.88
C HIS A 43 -0.70 -6.51 16.95
N GLY A 44 -0.35 -7.49 17.78
CA GLY A 44 0.79 -7.37 18.66
C GLY A 44 2.08 -7.28 17.85
N ALA A 45 3.06 -6.51 18.31
CA ALA A 45 4.43 -6.73 17.87
C ALA A 45 4.79 -8.18 18.22
N GLY A 46 4.92 -9.05 17.20
CA GLY A 46 5.01 -10.51 17.38
C GLY A 46 3.69 -11.28 17.19
N SER A 47 2.69 -10.68 16.53
CA SER A 47 1.41 -11.33 16.20
C SER A 47 1.62 -12.73 15.60
N TYR A 48 0.96 -13.70 16.21
CA TYR A 48 1.03 -15.14 15.99
C TYR A 48 1.16 -15.46 14.50
N HIS A 49 2.37 -15.83 14.06
CA HIS A 49 2.57 -16.34 12.72
C HIS A 49 1.79 -17.65 12.65
N ASN A 50 0.69 -17.67 11.89
CA ASN A 50 0.04 -18.93 11.57
C ASN A 50 1.13 -19.83 10.94
N PRO A 51 1.49 -20.97 11.55
CA PRO A 51 2.62 -21.78 11.11
C PRO A 51 2.43 -22.27 9.68
N ASP A 52 1.19 -22.44 9.23
CA ASP A 52 0.87 -22.84 7.86
C ASP A 52 1.11 -21.70 6.86
N GLN A 53 0.83 -20.45 7.24
CA GLN A 53 1.14 -19.28 6.40
C GLN A 53 2.65 -19.03 6.31
N HIS A 54 3.38 -19.27 7.40
CA HIS A 54 4.84 -19.20 7.40
C HIS A 54 5.45 -20.27 6.48
N ARG A 55 4.97 -21.51 6.56
CA ARG A 55 5.41 -22.60 5.69
C ARG A 55 5.16 -22.28 4.22
N ALA A 56 3.96 -21.82 3.87
CA ALA A 56 3.61 -21.44 2.50
C ALA A 56 4.46 -20.28 1.96
N LEU A 57 4.89 -19.35 2.83
CA LEU A 57 5.81 -18.28 2.45
C LEU A 57 7.20 -18.82 2.12
N LEU A 58 7.74 -19.72 2.95
CA LEU A 58 9.05 -20.34 2.73
C LEU A 58 9.09 -21.16 1.44
N GLU A 59 8.05 -21.94 1.16
CA GLU A 59 7.96 -22.73 -0.08
C GLU A 59 8.01 -21.84 -1.34
N ARG A 60 7.28 -20.71 -1.34
CA ARG A 60 7.34 -19.76 -2.47
C ARG A 60 8.71 -19.12 -2.61
N TYR A 61 9.34 -18.78 -1.49
CA TYR A 61 10.67 -18.19 -1.47
C TYR A 61 11.73 -19.14 -2.03
N GLU A 62 11.71 -20.41 -1.62
CA GLU A 62 12.61 -21.44 -2.17
C GLU A 62 12.40 -21.65 -3.67
N ALA A 63 11.15 -21.69 -4.14
CA ALA A 63 10.83 -21.82 -5.55
C ALA A 63 11.37 -20.62 -6.37
N TYR A 64 11.23 -19.40 -5.84
CA TYR A 64 11.79 -18.20 -6.46
C TYR A 64 13.32 -18.28 -6.58
N LEU A 65 14.02 -18.64 -5.51
CA LEU A 65 15.48 -18.77 -5.53
C LEU A 65 15.96 -19.82 -6.52
N LYS A 66 15.30 -20.98 -6.56
CA LYS A 66 15.62 -22.05 -7.53
C LYS A 66 15.35 -21.63 -8.97
N GLY A 67 14.29 -20.86 -9.21
CA GLY A 67 13.97 -20.29 -10.52
C GLY A 67 14.94 -19.19 -10.98
N GLN A 68 15.66 -18.54 -10.06
CA GLN A 68 16.69 -17.53 -10.37
C GLN A 68 18.07 -18.13 -10.67
N GLN A 69 18.26 -19.43 -10.43
CA GLN A 69 19.52 -20.14 -10.69
C GLN A 69 19.54 -20.86 -12.06
N GLN A 70 18.56 -20.60 -12.93
CA GLN A 70 18.51 -21.09 -14.32
C GLN A 70 18.80 -19.97 -15.31
#